data_AF-A0A133XX79-F1
#
_entry.id   AF-A0A133XX79-F1
#
_cell.length_a   1.000
_cell.length_b   1.000
_cell.length_c   1.000
_cell.angle_alpha   90.00
_cell.angle_beta   90.00
_cell.angle_gamma   90.00
#
_symmetry.space_group_name_H-M   'P 1'
#
loop_
_entity.id
_entity.type
_entity.pdbx_description
1 polymer ?
#
loop_
_entity_poly.entity_id
_entity_poly.type
_entity_poly.pdbx_seq_one_letter_code
_entity_poly.pdbx_strand_id
1 'polypeptide(L)'
;MDQQAYKTAREAYQKGDWTSVVLALPAVKNSDELFGAADHLKGNALMKLGRFDEAAAAYSDALRDEAYGKRGALYCNQGRAFMAASRFQEAVAVLNLALQDTAYKTPYKAQLALGAAHLRLGNVREAGIAFRNAAIDEANPNPADALTSLGSCFMQLGRPIDAIEAYRTALDFSTPLANQNAIYAQLGDAYVAANRMSEALDAFNNATADKTLTLTPSQQAAYEAAQKAMTAITNRQPSETDALLQAAGYGGTGSYDPLDPLGKSGEMMPSPEDTGFFSVSESELIAAEKDNKKVRRKHRHWGRKILITLFVLLLLAAAAGCFAFYKGYGYPTQESIATQLFSSPVSEEKIKPLLATALSDDARNEIMALLPESSKVSISGVDRSMSSSKVHLTATLPQGGTQDFIVEFVRDGISWKVSAVKPQYASELKNSSAISSNSSSSSEAESSSEAGSSQQGGSSDAGSPSQGGSSQQGGTSDASSSSR
;
A
#
# COMPACT_ATOMS: atom_id res chain seq x y z
N MET A 1 -25.58 -32.02 -23.46
CA MET A 1 -25.89 -30.72 -22.81
C MET A 1 -26.71 -29.82 -23.72
N ASP A 2 -27.91 -29.42 -23.27
CA ASP A 2 -28.78 -28.44 -23.95
C ASP A 2 -28.47 -27.01 -23.46
N GLN A 3 -27.77 -26.25 -24.30
CA GLN A 3 -27.40 -24.86 -24.01
C GLN A 3 -28.59 -23.91 -23.95
N GLN A 4 -29.66 -24.19 -24.70
CA GLN A 4 -30.85 -23.34 -24.73
C GLN A 4 -31.64 -23.51 -23.44
N ALA A 5 -31.84 -24.76 -22.99
CA ALA A 5 -32.46 -25.04 -21.70
C ALA A 5 -31.66 -24.41 -20.53
N TYR A 6 -30.32 -24.46 -20.58
CA TYR A 6 -29.49 -23.81 -19.57
C TYR A 6 -29.66 -22.28 -19.55
N LYS A 7 -29.74 -21.65 -20.73
CA LYS A 7 -29.99 -20.21 -20.85
C LYS A 7 -31.35 -19.83 -20.25
N THR A 8 -32.41 -20.58 -20.55
CA THR A 8 -33.75 -20.36 -19.97
C THR A 8 -33.72 -20.51 -18.45
N ALA A 9 -33.02 -21.51 -17.91
CA ALA A 9 -32.84 -21.64 -16.47
C ALA A 9 -32.10 -20.44 -15.86
N ARG A 10 -31.07 -19.90 -16.52
CA ARG A 10 -30.38 -18.69 -16.05
C ARG A 10 -31.29 -17.46 -16.05
N GLU A 11 -32.15 -17.31 -17.06
CA GLU A 11 -33.12 -16.21 -17.12
C GLU A 11 -34.18 -16.32 -16.03
N ALA A 12 -34.69 -17.54 -15.77
CA ALA A 12 -35.60 -17.79 -14.65
C ALA A 12 -34.94 -17.46 -13.30
N TYR A 13 -33.66 -17.82 -13.14
CA TYR A 13 -32.88 -17.47 -11.95
C TYR A 13 -32.75 -15.95 -11.78
N GLN A 14 -32.49 -15.20 -12.86
CA GLN A 14 -32.42 -13.73 -12.79
C GLN A 14 -33.76 -13.09 -12.40
N LYS A 15 -34.88 -13.70 -12.78
CA LYS A 15 -36.24 -13.26 -12.41
C LYS A 15 -36.64 -13.65 -10.99
N GLY A 16 -35.82 -14.42 -10.28
CA GLY A 16 -36.13 -14.91 -8.95
C GLY A 16 -37.07 -16.12 -8.90
N ASP A 17 -37.33 -16.76 -10.06
CA ASP A 17 -38.14 -17.98 -10.14
C ASP A 17 -37.26 -19.23 -9.90
N TRP A 18 -36.88 -19.42 -8.63
CA TRP A 18 -35.98 -20.50 -8.22
C TRP A 18 -36.59 -21.89 -8.44
N THR A 19 -37.92 -22.01 -8.34
CA THR A 19 -38.63 -23.27 -8.54
C THR A 19 -38.53 -23.73 -9.99
N SER A 20 -38.80 -22.84 -10.96
CA SER A 20 -38.65 -23.16 -12.37
C SER A 20 -37.21 -23.50 -12.73
N VAL A 21 -36.21 -22.87 -12.10
CA VAL A 21 -34.79 -23.23 -12.29
C VAL A 21 -34.56 -24.69 -11.91
N VAL A 22 -34.96 -25.10 -10.71
CA VAL A 22 -34.72 -26.48 -10.23
C VAL A 22 -35.46 -27.52 -11.07
N LEU A 23 -36.66 -27.19 -11.57
CA LEU A 23 -37.44 -28.08 -12.42
C LEU A 23 -36.90 -28.18 -13.86
N ALA A 24 -36.29 -27.12 -14.38
CA ALA A 24 -35.77 -27.08 -15.75
C ALA A 24 -34.36 -27.70 -15.87
N LEU A 25 -33.54 -27.62 -14.82
CA LEU A 25 -32.14 -28.07 -14.87
C LEU A 25 -31.93 -29.58 -15.16
N PRO A 26 -32.82 -30.51 -14.79
CA PRO A 26 -32.75 -31.90 -15.25
C PRO A 26 -32.83 -32.07 -16.77
N ALA A 27 -33.46 -31.15 -17.50
CA ALA A 27 -33.52 -31.19 -18.97
C ALA A 27 -32.24 -30.68 -19.65
N VAL A 28 -31.34 -30.04 -18.89
CA VAL A 28 -30.11 -29.44 -19.44
C VAL A 28 -29.04 -30.49 -19.72
N LYS A 29 -29.02 -31.58 -18.95
CA LYS A 29 -28.02 -32.65 -19.06
C LYS A 29 -28.66 -34.00 -18.78
N ASN A 30 -28.18 -35.05 -19.44
CA ASN A 30 -28.53 -36.42 -19.08
C ASN A 30 -27.88 -36.78 -17.73
N SER A 31 -28.41 -37.79 -17.03
CA SER A 31 -27.91 -38.19 -15.70
C SER A 31 -26.43 -38.59 -15.68
N ASP A 32 -25.91 -39.09 -16.81
CA ASP A 32 -24.50 -39.51 -16.94
C ASP A 32 -23.56 -38.36 -17.37
N GLU A 33 -24.11 -37.20 -17.73
CA GLU A 33 -23.33 -36.03 -18.16
C GLU A 33 -22.98 -35.13 -16.97
N LEU A 34 -21.72 -34.65 -16.96
CA LEU A 34 -21.25 -33.65 -16.02
C LEU A 34 -21.44 -32.25 -16.63
N PHE A 35 -22.06 -31.34 -15.87
CA PHE A 35 -22.14 -29.94 -16.25
C PHE A 35 -22.16 -29.05 -15.01
N GLY A 36 -20.96 -28.76 -14.49
CA GLY A 36 -20.78 -28.10 -13.21
C GLY A 36 -21.44 -26.74 -13.11
N ALA A 37 -21.55 -26.00 -14.23
CA ALA A 37 -22.25 -24.72 -14.25
C ALA A 37 -23.76 -24.86 -13.99
N ALA A 38 -24.40 -25.90 -14.54
CA ALA A 38 -25.82 -26.19 -14.31
C ALA A 38 -26.06 -26.67 -12.87
N ASP A 39 -25.23 -27.57 -12.37
CA ASP A 39 -25.34 -28.10 -11.00
C ASP A 39 -25.05 -27.00 -9.95
N HIS A 40 -24.11 -26.09 -10.22
CA HIS A 40 -23.87 -24.91 -9.39
C HIS A 40 -25.12 -23.98 -9.38
N LEU A 41 -25.73 -23.73 -10.53
CA LEU A 41 -26.96 -22.92 -10.62
C LEU A 41 -28.11 -23.57 -9.84
N LYS A 42 -28.25 -24.90 -9.92
CA LYS A 42 -29.21 -25.69 -9.15
C LYS A 42 -29.00 -25.51 -7.65
N GLY A 43 -27.76 -25.66 -7.18
CA GLY A 43 -27.40 -25.47 -5.77
C GLY A 43 -27.75 -24.06 -5.28
N ASN A 44 -27.46 -23.03 -6.08
CA ASN A 44 -27.80 -21.65 -5.74
C ASN A 44 -29.32 -21.43 -5.65
N ALA A 45 -30.11 -22.01 -6.55
CA ALA A 45 -31.57 -21.93 -6.52
C ALA A 45 -32.15 -22.68 -5.30
N LEU A 46 -31.62 -23.86 -4.98
CA LEU A 46 -32.02 -24.64 -3.81
C LEU A 46 -31.70 -23.91 -2.49
N MET A 47 -30.57 -23.19 -2.41
CA MET A 47 -30.28 -22.29 -1.28
C MET A 47 -31.36 -21.21 -1.10
N LYS A 48 -31.85 -20.62 -2.20
CA LYS A 48 -32.91 -19.60 -2.16
C LYS A 48 -34.27 -20.18 -1.78
N LEU A 49 -34.51 -21.46 -2.06
CA LEU A 49 -35.70 -22.20 -1.66
C LEU A 49 -35.65 -22.78 -0.24
N GLY A 50 -34.53 -22.63 0.47
CA GLY A 50 -34.36 -23.23 1.81
C GLY A 50 -34.09 -24.74 1.81
N ARG A 51 -33.85 -25.35 0.63
CA ARG A 51 -33.60 -26.79 0.47
C ARG A 51 -32.10 -27.07 0.61
N PHE A 52 -31.57 -26.89 1.82
CA PHE A 52 -30.14 -26.80 2.07
C PHE A 52 -29.36 -28.11 1.83
N ASP A 53 -29.90 -29.26 2.23
CA ASP A 53 -29.23 -30.55 1.98
C ASP A 53 -29.12 -30.86 0.48
N GLU A 54 -30.18 -30.59 -0.27
CA GLU A 54 -30.18 -30.75 -1.72
C GLU A 54 -29.27 -29.73 -2.41
N ALA A 55 -29.15 -28.52 -1.86
CA ALA A 55 -28.17 -27.55 -2.34
C ALA A 55 -26.74 -28.08 -2.16
N ALA A 56 -26.43 -28.64 -0.99
CA ALA A 56 -25.13 -29.26 -0.72
C ALA A 56 -24.83 -30.43 -1.67
N ALA A 57 -25.83 -31.25 -1.98
CA ALA A 57 -25.72 -32.32 -2.98
C ALA A 57 -25.46 -31.75 -4.39
N ALA A 58 -26.19 -30.72 -4.81
CA ALA A 58 -25.98 -30.09 -6.12
C ALA A 58 -24.59 -29.43 -6.26
N TYR A 59 -24.05 -28.83 -5.20
CA TYR A 59 -22.66 -28.35 -5.23
C TYR A 59 -21.65 -29.50 -5.29
N SER A 60 -21.95 -30.64 -4.65
CA SER A 60 -21.14 -31.86 -4.77
C SER A 60 -21.13 -32.39 -6.20
N ASP A 61 -22.28 -32.39 -6.87
CA ASP A 61 -22.38 -32.75 -8.29
C ASP A 61 -21.56 -31.79 -9.16
N ALA A 62 -21.62 -30.49 -8.88
CA ALA A 62 -20.82 -29.49 -9.58
C ALA A 62 -19.30 -29.68 -9.38
N LEU A 63 -18.88 -30.15 -8.21
CA LEU A 63 -17.47 -30.44 -7.90
C LEU A 63 -16.91 -31.65 -8.65
N ARG A 64 -17.77 -32.53 -9.20
CA ARG A 64 -17.36 -33.66 -10.05
C ARG A 64 -16.88 -33.20 -11.42
N ASP A 65 -17.31 -32.02 -11.89
CA ASP A 65 -16.86 -31.42 -13.13
C ASP A 65 -15.59 -30.58 -12.89
N GLU A 66 -14.43 -31.22 -13.02
CA GLU A 66 -13.13 -30.56 -12.82
C GLU A 66 -12.89 -29.42 -13.83
N ALA A 67 -13.42 -29.54 -15.05
CA ALA A 67 -13.28 -28.54 -16.10
C ALA A 67 -14.02 -27.23 -15.79
N TYR A 68 -14.99 -27.25 -14.86
CA TYR A 68 -15.68 -26.04 -14.44
C TYR A 68 -14.77 -25.06 -13.68
N GLY A 69 -13.72 -25.55 -13.00
CA GLY A 69 -12.65 -24.72 -12.45
C GLY A 69 -13.07 -23.73 -11.35
N LYS A 70 -14.15 -23.99 -10.61
CA LYS A 70 -14.67 -23.14 -9.51
C LYS A 70 -14.65 -23.84 -8.14
N ARG A 71 -13.70 -24.75 -7.92
CA ARG A 71 -13.65 -25.65 -6.75
C ARG A 71 -13.80 -24.91 -5.42
N GLY A 72 -12.99 -23.89 -5.16
CA GLY A 72 -13.03 -23.13 -3.91
C GLY A 72 -14.36 -22.41 -3.67
N ALA A 73 -14.96 -21.85 -4.73
CA ALA A 73 -16.28 -21.22 -4.63
C ALA A 73 -17.39 -22.25 -4.36
N LEU A 74 -17.31 -23.43 -4.99
CA LEU A 74 -18.27 -24.52 -4.78
C LEU A 74 -18.18 -25.08 -3.36
N TYR A 75 -16.97 -25.36 -2.86
CA TYR A 75 -16.77 -25.77 -1.48
C TYR A 75 -17.25 -24.72 -0.48
N CYS A 76 -17.01 -23.43 -0.74
CA CYS A 76 -17.53 -22.35 0.10
C CYS A 76 -19.07 -22.34 0.12
N ASN A 77 -19.72 -22.51 -1.04
CA ASN A 77 -21.17 -22.53 -1.15
C ASN A 77 -21.77 -23.79 -0.50
N GLN A 78 -21.13 -24.94 -0.66
CA GLN A 78 -21.48 -26.18 0.02
C GLN A 78 -21.37 -26.04 1.54
N GLY A 79 -20.30 -25.42 2.05
CA GLY A 79 -20.15 -25.15 3.47
C GLY A 79 -21.26 -24.26 4.02
N ARG A 80 -21.65 -23.22 3.27
CA ARG A 80 -22.80 -22.36 3.64
C ARG A 80 -24.12 -23.12 3.62
N ALA A 81 -24.30 -24.08 2.70
CA ALA A 81 -25.46 -24.96 2.68
C ALA A 81 -25.50 -25.85 3.93
N PHE A 82 -24.38 -26.48 4.29
CA PHE A 82 -24.29 -27.26 5.52
C PHE A 82 -24.53 -26.41 6.78
N MET A 83 -24.02 -25.18 6.85
CA MET A 83 -24.34 -24.29 7.97
C MET A 83 -25.84 -23.99 8.07
N ALA A 84 -26.51 -23.74 6.94
CA ALA A 84 -27.95 -23.49 6.91
C ALA A 84 -28.77 -24.75 7.30
N ALA A 85 -28.24 -25.94 6.99
CA ALA A 85 -28.75 -27.23 7.47
C ALA A 85 -28.34 -27.58 8.91
N SER A 86 -27.66 -26.67 9.63
CA SER A 86 -27.11 -26.90 10.98
C SER A 86 -26.08 -28.06 11.10
N ARG A 87 -25.45 -28.46 9.99
CA ARG A 87 -24.41 -29.49 9.90
C ARG A 87 -23.02 -28.85 10.00
N PHE A 88 -22.72 -28.26 11.14
CA PHE A 88 -21.56 -27.36 11.28
C PHE A 88 -20.20 -28.07 11.13
N GLN A 89 -20.05 -29.33 11.57
CA GLN A 89 -18.81 -30.09 11.39
C GLN A 89 -18.50 -30.32 9.90
N GLU A 90 -19.52 -30.65 9.11
CA GLU A 90 -19.37 -30.85 7.67
C GLU A 90 -19.09 -29.54 6.94
N ALA A 91 -19.72 -28.45 7.40
CA ALA A 91 -19.40 -27.11 6.91
C ALA A 91 -17.92 -26.78 7.11
N VAL A 92 -17.37 -27.01 8.32
CA VAL A 92 -15.93 -26.80 8.61
C VAL A 92 -15.05 -27.62 7.66
N ALA A 93 -15.37 -28.89 7.44
CA ALA A 93 -14.59 -29.76 6.56
C ALA A 93 -14.50 -29.21 5.13
N VAL A 94 -15.63 -28.87 4.51
CA VAL A 94 -15.62 -28.36 3.13
C VAL A 94 -15.12 -26.93 3.02
N LEU A 95 -15.31 -26.09 4.04
CA LEU A 95 -14.75 -24.72 4.06
C LEU A 95 -13.22 -24.74 4.11
N ASN A 96 -12.61 -25.68 4.83
CA ASN A 96 -11.16 -25.88 4.81
C ASN A 96 -10.68 -26.31 3.41
N LEU A 97 -11.44 -27.15 2.69
CA LEU A 97 -11.12 -27.48 1.30
C LEU A 97 -11.21 -26.24 0.38
N ALA A 98 -12.16 -25.33 0.63
CA ALA A 98 -12.24 -24.07 -0.11
C ALA A 98 -10.98 -23.20 0.05
N LEU A 99 -10.39 -23.20 1.26
CA LEU A 99 -9.18 -22.44 1.58
C LEU A 99 -7.89 -23.09 1.08
N GLN A 100 -7.91 -24.36 0.71
CA GLN A 100 -6.80 -25.05 0.06
C GLN A 100 -6.73 -24.74 -1.46
N ASP A 101 -7.79 -24.21 -2.05
CA ASP A 101 -7.82 -23.83 -3.46
C ASP A 101 -7.14 -22.46 -3.68
N THR A 102 -5.91 -22.47 -4.18
CA THR A 102 -5.13 -21.26 -4.47
C THR A 102 -5.72 -20.41 -5.61
N ALA A 103 -6.60 -20.99 -6.44
CA ALA A 103 -7.31 -20.24 -7.48
C ALA A 103 -8.55 -19.50 -6.94
N TYR A 104 -8.94 -19.74 -5.68
CA TYR A 104 -10.11 -19.10 -5.09
C TYR A 104 -9.86 -17.62 -4.79
N LYS A 105 -10.49 -16.74 -5.57
CA LYS A 105 -10.26 -15.29 -5.52
C LYS A 105 -10.87 -14.55 -4.33
N THR A 106 -11.74 -15.20 -3.55
CA THR A 106 -12.42 -14.57 -2.40
C THR A 106 -12.39 -15.46 -1.16
N PRO A 107 -11.20 -15.85 -0.67
CA PRO A 107 -11.08 -16.78 0.46
C PRO A 107 -11.66 -16.20 1.76
N TYR A 108 -11.70 -14.88 1.94
CA TYR A 108 -12.43 -14.25 3.06
C TYR A 108 -13.86 -14.76 3.22
N LYS A 109 -14.58 -15.10 2.14
CA LYS A 109 -15.96 -15.64 2.26
C LYS A 109 -16.00 -16.98 2.95
N ALA A 110 -15.03 -17.85 2.65
CA ALA A 110 -14.88 -19.13 3.32
C ALA A 110 -14.41 -18.94 4.76
N GLN A 111 -13.49 -18.00 5.03
CA GLN A 111 -13.06 -17.66 6.38
C GLN A 111 -14.20 -17.13 7.26
N LEU A 112 -15.05 -16.23 6.74
CA LEU A 112 -16.24 -15.73 7.46
C LEU A 112 -17.21 -16.86 7.81
N ALA A 113 -17.50 -17.74 6.84
CA ALA A 113 -18.37 -18.90 7.08
C ALA A 113 -17.73 -19.89 8.07
N LEU A 114 -16.40 -20.08 7.99
CA LEU A 114 -15.66 -20.97 8.89
C LEU A 114 -15.70 -20.44 10.33
N GLY A 115 -15.52 -19.14 10.50
CA GLY A 115 -15.67 -18.47 11.80
C GLY A 115 -17.06 -18.65 12.40
N ALA A 116 -18.10 -18.44 11.59
CA ALA A 116 -19.49 -18.65 12.02
C ALA A 116 -19.78 -20.12 12.39
N ALA A 117 -19.27 -21.07 11.60
CA ALA A 117 -19.41 -22.50 11.89
C ALA A 117 -18.71 -22.88 13.21
N HIS A 118 -17.50 -22.38 13.44
CA HIS A 118 -16.77 -22.61 14.69
C HIS A 118 -17.48 -22.02 15.91
N LEU A 119 -18.08 -20.82 15.81
CA LEU A 119 -18.90 -20.27 16.89
C LEU A 119 -20.09 -21.17 17.23
N ARG A 120 -20.76 -21.72 16.22
CA ARG A 120 -21.88 -22.67 16.42
C ARG A 120 -21.45 -23.98 17.09
N LEU A 121 -20.19 -24.35 16.94
CA LEU A 121 -19.57 -25.51 17.59
C LEU A 121 -19.01 -25.20 18.98
N GLY A 122 -18.98 -23.93 19.42
CA GLY A 122 -18.33 -23.51 20.65
C GLY A 122 -16.80 -23.36 20.55
N ASN A 123 -16.24 -23.50 19.35
CA ASN A 123 -14.80 -23.37 19.08
C ASN A 123 -14.41 -21.91 18.90
N VAL A 124 -14.54 -21.11 19.96
CA VAL A 124 -14.42 -19.64 19.89
C VAL A 124 -13.03 -19.17 19.45
N ARG A 125 -11.96 -19.90 19.82
CA ARG A 125 -10.58 -19.56 19.44
C ARG A 125 -10.37 -19.70 17.94
N GLU A 126 -10.80 -20.82 17.38
CA GLU A 126 -10.71 -21.13 15.95
C GLU A 126 -11.56 -20.15 15.14
N ALA A 127 -12.74 -19.77 15.68
CA ALA A 127 -13.57 -18.74 15.08
C ALA A 127 -12.84 -17.39 15.00
N GLY A 128 -12.19 -16.96 16.08
CA GLY A 128 -11.39 -15.73 16.11
C GLY A 128 -10.27 -15.74 15.07
N ILE A 129 -9.58 -16.88 14.88
CA ILE A 129 -8.54 -17.01 13.85
C ILE A 129 -9.15 -16.82 12.45
N ALA A 130 -10.28 -17.47 12.16
CA ALA A 130 -10.95 -17.35 10.87
C ALA A 130 -11.44 -15.93 10.59
N PHE A 131 -12.07 -15.27 11.56
CA PHE A 131 -12.51 -13.87 11.41
C PHE A 131 -11.34 -12.90 11.25
N ARG A 132 -10.22 -13.10 11.98
CA ARG A 132 -9.00 -12.32 11.78
C ARG A 132 -8.47 -12.49 10.36
N ASN A 133 -8.40 -13.73 9.86
CA ASN A 133 -7.95 -13.99 8.49
C ASN A 133 -8.86 -13.32 7.44
N ALA A 134 -10.17 -13.31 7.67
CA ALA A 134 -11.11 -12.58 6.81
C ALA A 134 -10.93 -11.06 6.88
N ALA A 135 -10.59 -10.51 8.05
CA ALA A 135 -10.40 -9.06 8.24
C ALA A 135 -9.15 -8.52 7.54
N ILE A 136 -8.09 -9.32 7.43
CA ILE A 136 -6.81 -8.92 6.81
C ILE A 136 -6.72 -9.28 5.32
N ASP A 137 -7.72 -9.96 4.76
CA ASP A 137 -7.77 -10.30 3.34
C ASP A 137 -8.10 -9.05 2.50
N GLU A 138 -7.17 -8.65 1.63
CA GLU A 138 -7.31 -7.48 0.76
C GLU A 138 -8.50 -7.57 -0.22
N ALA A 139 -8.96 -8.79 -0.53
CA ALA A 139 -10.13 -9.00 -1.38
C ALA A 139 -11.45 -8.81 -0.64
N ASN A 140 -11.44 -8.65 0.69
CA ASN A 140 -12.64 -8.44 1.50
C ASN A 140 -13.12 -6.98 1.36
N PRO A 141 -14.30 -6.74 0.75
CA PRO A 141 -14.85 -5.39 0.62
C PRO A 141 -15.41 -4.84 1.93
N ASN A 142 -15.64 -5.69 2.94
CA ASN A 142 -16.19 -5.30 4.24
C ASN A 142 -15.42 -5.98 5.39
N PRO A 143 -14.21 -5.52 5.71
CA PRO A 143 -13.45 -6.03 6.86
C PRO A 143 -14.11 -5.68 8.20
N ALA A 144 -15.00 -4.68 8.26
CA ALA A 144 -15.69 -4.27 9.49
C ALA A 144 -16.51 -5.43 10.09
N ASP A 145 -17.30 -6.15 9.29
CA ASP A 145 -18.11 -7.30 9.77
C ASP A 145 -17.24 -8.42 10.37
N ALA A 146 -16.08 -8.68 9.77
CA ALA A 146 -15.12 -9.65 10.25
C ALA A 146 -14.51 -9.21 11.59
N LEU A 147 -14.12 -7.94 11.70
CA LEU A 147 -13.56 -7.35 12.93
C LEU A 147 -14.59 -7.30 14.06
N THR A 148 -15.86 -6.98 13.77
CA THR A 148 -16.94 -7.06 14.77
C THR A 148 -17.14 -8.49 15.27
N SER A 149 -17.10 -9.47 14.37
CA SER A 149 -17.20 -10.89 14.75
C SER A 149 -15.99 -11.35 15.56
N LEU A 150 -14.79 -10.86 15.23
CA LEU A 150 -13.57 -11.07 16.01
C LEU A 150 -13.67 -10.48 17.42
N GLY A 151 -14.19 -9.25 17.55
CA GLY A 151 -14.45 -8.62 18.84
C GLY A 151 -15.41 -9.45 19.71
N SER A 152 -16.46 -10.01 19.10
CA SER A 152 -17.39 -10.90 19.79
C SER A 152 -16.71 -12.19 20.29
N CYS A 153 -15.77 -12.74 19.50
CA CYS A 153 -14.96 -13.87 19.94
C CYS A 153 -14.09 -13.50 21.15
N PHE A 154 -13.46 -12.32 21.16
CA PHE A 154 -12.70 -11.86 22.31
C PHE A 154 -13.57 -11.66 23.56
N MET A 155 -14.79 -11.14 23.40
CA MET A 155 -15.76 -11.04 24.50
C MET A 155 -16.09 -12.41 25.09
N GLN A 156 -16.39 -13.41 24.26
CA GLN A 156 -16.68 -14.78 24.71
C GLN A 156 -15.46 -15.45 25.37
N LEU A 157 -14.24 -15.06 24.99
CA LEU A 157 -13.00 -15.53 25.61
C LEU A 157 -12.62 -14.77 26.89
N GLY A 158 -13.44 -13.81 27.34
CA GLY A 158 -13.14 -13.00 28.53
C GLY A 158 -11.99 -12.02 28.32
N ARG A 159 -11.77 -11.57 27.08
CA ARG A 159 -10.69 -10.65 26.67
C ARG A 159 -11.27 -9.30 26.20
N PRO A 160 -11.89 -8.51 27.10
CA PRO A 160 -12.61 -7.31 26.70
C PRO A 160 -11.69 -6.21 26.13
N ILE A 161 -10.43 -6.13 26.56
CA ILE A 161 -9.46 -5.16 26.01
C ILE A 161 -9.16 -5.43 24.53
N ASP A 162 -8.95 -6.69 24.16
CA ASP A 162 -8.74 -7.06 22.75
C ASP A 162 -10.02 -6.87 21.91
N ALA A 163 -11.20 -7.10 22.52
CA ALA A 163 -12.48 -6.82 21.89
C ALA A 163 -12.65 -5.33 21.56
N ILE A 164 -12.30 -4.44 22.49
CA ILE A 164 -12.31 -2.98 22.29
C ILE A 164 -11.48 -2.61 21.06
N GLU A 165 -10.25 -3.10 20.96
CA GLU A 165 -9.39 -2.80 19.81
C GLU A 165 -9.97 -3.32 18.49
N ALA A 166 -10.54 -4.53 18.48
CA ALA A 166 -11.19 -5.09 17.30
C ALA A 166 -12.42 -4.25 16.87
N TYR A 167 -13.27 -3.84 17.81
CA TYR A 167 -14.45 -3.01 17.52
C TYR A 167 -14.09 -1.59 17.07
N ARG A 168 -13.07 -0.97 17.68
CA ARG A 168 -12.56 0.34 17.23
C ARG A 168 -12.02 0.26 15.81
N THR A 169 -11.25 -0.78 15.51
CA THR A 169 -10.77 -1.03 14.15
C THR A 169 -11.93 -1.28 13.18
N ALA A 170 -12.98 -2.01 13.60
CA ALA A 170 -14.18 -2.21 12.78
C ALA A 170 -14.87 -0.88 12.42
N LEU A 171 -14.96 0.06 13.38
CA LEU A 171 -15.50 1.40 13.15
C LEU A 171 -14.71 2.20 12.12
N ASP A 172 -13.38 2.03 12.05
CA ASP A 172 -12.53 2.69 11.05
C ASP A 172 -12.83 2.24 9.61
N PHE A 173 -13.36 1.02 9.43
CA PHE A 173 -13.73 0.45 8.13
C PHE A 173 -15.24 0.54 7.81
N SER A 174 -16.08 0.88 8.78
CA SER A 174 -17.53 0.86 8.63
C SER A 174 -18.05 2.02 7.77
N THR A 175 -18.67 1.70 6.62
CA THR A 175 -19.45 2.63 5.79
C THR A 175 -20.72 1.94 5.28
N PRO A 176 -21.92 2.57 5.26
CA PRO A 176 -22.30 3.91 5.75
C PRO A 176 -22.43 4.01 7.27
N LEU A 177 -22.52 5.23 7.81
CA LEU A 177 -22.68 5.51 9.26
C LEU A 177 -23.80 4.70 9.93
N ALA A 178 -24.87 4.37 9.19
CA ALA A 178 -26.03 3.63 9.70
C ALA A 178 -25.70 2.26 10.30
N ASN A 179 -24.56 1.65 9.93
CA ASN A 179 -24.13 0.34 10.47
C ASN A 179 -23.16 0.45 11.67
N GLN A 180 -22.78 1.67 12.08
CA GLN A 180 -21.84 1.87 13.19
C GLN A 180 -22.51 1.68 14.56
N ASN A 181 -23.82 1.95 14.65
CA ASN A 181 -24.56 1.90 15.92
C ASN A 181 -24.46 0.54 16.61
N ALA A 182 -24.61 -0.54 15.83
CA ALA A 182 -24.49 -1.90 16.35
C ALA A 182 -23.06 -2.19 16.87
N ILE A 183 -22.04 -1.67 16.19
CA ILE A 183 -20.64 -1.81 16.61
C ILE A 183 -20.39 -0.99 17.89
N TYR A 184 -20.94 0.23 17.98
CA TYR A 184 -20.87 1.04 19.20
C TYR A 184 -21.56 0.38 20.39
N ALA A 185 -22.69 -0.29 20.20
CA ALA A 185 -23.36 -1.03 21.28
C ALA A 185 -22.48 -2.18 21.79
N GLN A 186 -21.86 -2.95 20.87
CA GLN A 186 -20.92 -4.02 21.22
C GLN A 186 -19.63 -3.47 21.90
N LEU A 187 -19.16 -2.30 21.46
CA LEU A 187 -18.04 -1.60 22.07
C LEU A 187 -18.39 -1.13 23.50
N GLY A 188 -19.62 -0.67 23.73
CA GLY A 188 -20.14 -0.33 25.06
C GLY A 188 -20.12 -1.54 26.00
N ASP A 189 -20.62 -2.69 25.55
CA ASP A 189 -20.55 -3.95 26.31
C ASP A 189 -19.10 -4.31 26.67
N ALA A 190 -18.17 -4.15 25.72
CA ALA A 190 -16.76 -4.42 25.94
C ALA A 190 -16.11 -3.46 26.95
N TYR A 191 -16.45 -2.17 26.92
CA TYR A 191 -16.00 -1.21 27.92
C TYR A 191 -16.56 -1.49 29.32
N VAL A 192 -17.84 -1.90 29.43
CA VAL A 192 -18.41 -2.33 30.72
C VAL A 192 -17.65 -3.54 31.26
N ALA A 193 -17.40 -4.55 30.43
CA ALA A 193 -16.62 -5.74 30.82
C ALA A 193 -15.16 -5.40 31.20
N ALA A 194 -14.58 -4.34 30.62
CA ALA A 194 -13.27 -3.81 30.97
C ALA A 194 -13.27 -2.84 32.17
N ASN A 195 -14.42 -2.62 32.83
CA ASN A 195 -14.61 -1.65 33.91
C ASN A 195 -14.31 -0.17 33.53
N ARG A 196 -14.48 0.17 32.24
CA ARG A 196 -14.24 1.52 31.68
C ARG A 196 -15.58 2.24 31.48
N MET A 197 -16.23 2.58 32.60
CA MET A 197 -17.64 3.01 32.63
C MET A 197 -17.91 4.32 31.88
N SER A 198 -16.98 5.29 31.90
CA SER A 198 -17.11 6.54 31.15
C SER A 198 -17.17 6.29 29.64
N GLU A 199 -16.23 5.50 29.12
CA GLU A 199 -16.15 5.18 27.69
C GLU A 199 -17.29 4.25 27.24
N ALA A 200 -17.79 3.40 28.15
CA ALA A 200 -19.01 2.63 27.91
C ALA A 200 -20.22 3.55 27.66
N LEU A 201 -20.40 4.60 28.47
CA LEU A 201 -21.47 5.58 28.27
C LEU A 201 -21.35 6.27 26.92
N ASP A 202 -20.15 6.74 26.58
CA ASP A 202 -19.92 7.38 25.29
C ASP A 202 -20.24 6.44 24.12
N ALA A 203 -19.85 5.18 24.21
CA ALA A 203 -20.16 4.18 23.20
C ALA A 203 -21.68 3.93 23.09
N PHE A 204 -22.41 3.73 24.19
CA PHE A 204 -23.87 3.55 24.15
C PHE A 204 -24.63 4.80 23.69
N ASN A 205 -24.15 6.00 24.04
CA ASN A 205 -24.67 7.26 23.53
C ASN A 205 -24.52 7.34 22.01
N ASN A 206 -23.33 7.02 21.48
CA ASN A 206 -23.11 6.95 20.04
C ASN A 206 -24.00 5.89 19.38
N ALA A 207 -24.19 4.73 20.02
CA ALA A 207 -25.05 3.65 19.52
C ALA A 207 -26.53 4.05 19.37
N THR A 208 -27.00 5.00 20.21
CA THR A 208 -28.41 5.40 20.28
C THR A 208 -28.68 6.81 19.76
N ALA A 209 -27.65 7.52 19.28
CA ALA A 209 -27.69 8.93 18.93
C ALA A 209 -28.75 9.27 17.87
N ASP A 210 -28.92 8.42 16.85
CA ASP A 210 -29.88 8.63 15.76
C ASP A 210 -31.24 7.95 16.00
N LYS A 211 -31.40 7.24 17.13
CA LYS A 211 -32.61 6.51 17.54
C LYS A 211 -33.05 5.41 16.56
N THR A 212 -32.18 4.97 15.66
CA THR A 212 -32.47 3.87 14.71
C THR A 212 -32.24 2.51 15.33
N LEU A 213 -31.28 2.40 16.25
CA LEU A 213 -30.97 1.18 16.98
C LEU A 213 -31.70 1.15 18.32
N THR A 214 -32.40 0.06 18.60
CA THR A 214 -32.88 -0.28 19.95
C THR A 214 -31.89 -1.24 20.59
N LEU A 215 -31.35 -0.89 21.76
CA LEU A 215 -30.43 -1.76 22.50
C LEU A 215 -31.15 -3.04 22.94
N THR A 216 -30.42 -4.15 22.96
CA THR A 216 -30.93 -5.39 23.55
C THR A 216 -31.15 -5.21 25.07
N PRO A 217 -32.01 -6.01 25.73
CA PRO A 217 -32.21 -5.89 27.18
C PRO A 217 -30.91 -6.01 28.00
N SER A 218 -29.98 -6.86 27.55
CA SER A 218 -28.65 -7.00 28.16
C SER A 218 -27.82 -5.73 28.00
N GLN A 219 -27.82 -5.14 26.80
CA GLN A 219 -27.11 -3.88 26.53
C GLN A 219 -27.72 -2.70 27.27
N GLN A 220 -29.05 -2.67 27.38
CA GLN A 220 -29.76 -1.65 28.15
C GLN A 220 -29.38 -1.73 29.63
N ALA A 221 -29.33 -2.94 30.20
CA ALA A 221 -28.87 -3.14 31.57
C ALA A 221 -27.39 -2.74 31.76
N ALA A 222 -26.53 -3.06 30.79
CA ALA A 222 -25.11 -2.65 30.81
C ALA A 222 -24.97 -1.12 30.74
N TYR A 223 -25.79 -0.46 29.92
CA TYR A 223 -25.82 0.98 29.78
C TYR A 223 -26.28 1.66 31.08
N GLU A 224 -27.37 1.19 31.68
CA GLU A 224 -27.87 1.68 32.98
C GLU A 224 -26.86 1.43 34.12
N ALA A 225 -26.17 0.29 34.11
CA ALA A 225 -25.11 0.00 35.07
C ALA A 225 -23.95 1.00 34.95
N ALA A 226 -23.53 1.33 33.73
CA ALA A 226 -22.52 2.36 33.49
C ALA A 226 -22.98 3.75 33.96
N GLN A 227 -24.26 4.10 33.75
CA GLN A 227 -24.82 5.37 34.21
C GLN A 227 -24.83 5.44 35.74
N LYS A 228 -25.27 4.36 36.40
CA LYS A 228 -25.28 4.27 37.86
C LYS A 228 -23.86 4.32 38.44
N ALA A 229 -22.90 3.67 37.81
CA ALA A 229 -21.51 3.73 38.23
C ALA A 229 -20.95 5.16 38.13
N MET A 230 -21.20 5.85 37.01
CA MET A 230 -20.74 7.23 36.82
C MET A 230 -21.44 8.23 37.75
N THR A 231 -22.75 8.11 37.96
CA THR A 231 -23.46 8.94 38.94
C THR A 231 -22.98 8.67 40.36
N ALA A 232 -22.65 7.43 40.73
CA ALA A 232 -22.05 7.12 42.03
C ALA A 232 -20.64 7.73 42.18
N ILE A 233 -19.84 7.77 41.11
CA ILE A 233 -18.53 8.44 41.10
C ILE A 233 -18.71 9.95 41.28
N THR A 234 -19.62 10.57 40.53
CA THR A 234 -19.92 12.01 40.65
C THR A 234 -20.54 12.38 42.00
N ASN A 235 -21.37 11.50 42.57
CA ASN A 235 -22.06 11.70 43.84
C ASN A 235 -21.26 11.18 45.05
N ARG A 236 -20.04 10.67 44.88
CA ARG A 236 -19.08 10.57 45.99
C ARG A 236 -18.75 11.99 46.45
N GLN A 237 -19.66 12.55 47.24
CA GLN A 237 -19.35 13.58 48.21
C GLN A 237 -18.18 13.05 49.06
N PRO A 238 -17.19 13.88 49.42
CA PRO A 238 -16.19 13.48 50.39
C PRO A 238 -16.93 12.88 51.59
N SER A 239 -16.50 11.70 52.04
CA SER A 239 -17.15 11.05 53.19
C SER A 239 -17.21 12.03 54.37
N GLU A 240 -18.16 11.92 55.31
CA GLU A 240 -18.11 12.75 56.52
C GLU A 240 -16.75 12.67 57.20
N THR A 241 -16.06 11.54 57.06
CA THR A 241 -14.68 11.33 57.51
C THR A 241 -13.68 12.15 56.68
N ASP A 242 -13.77 12.19 55.36
CA ASP A 242 -12.93 13.05 54.50
C ASP A 242 -13.23 14.53 54.72
N ALA A 243 -14.49 14.91 54.86
CA ALA A 243 -14.91 16.29 55.16
C ALA A 243 -14.46 16.71 56.57
N LEU A 244 -14.51 15.80 57.55
CA LEU A 244 -14.01 16.01 58.91
C LEU A 244 -12.48 16.05 58.94
N LEU A 245 -11.79 15.17 58.21
CA LEU A 245 -10.34 15.22 58.07
C LEU A 245 -9.94 16.55 57.42
N GLN A 246 -10.59 16.94 56.34
CA GLN A 246 -10.31 18.18 55.61
C GLN A 246 -10.63 19.43 56.46
N ALA A 247 -11.72 19.40 57.25
CA ALA A 247 -12.05 20.44 58.23
C ALA A 247 -11.08 20.46 59.43
N ALA A 248 -10.51 19.31 59.80
CA ALA A 248 -9.46 19.16 60.82
C ALA A 248 -8.05 19.43 60.29
N GLY A 249 -7.90 19.84 59.03
CA GLY A 249 -6.62 20.16 58.39
C GLY A 249 -5.84 18.95 57.86
N TYR A 250 -6.40 17.74 57.94
CA TYR A 250 -5.87 16.54 57.29
C TYR A 250 -6.48 16.41 55.88
N GLY A 251 -5.70 16.63 54.82
CA GLY A 251 -6.20 16.52 53.44
C GLY A 251 -6.74 17.83 52.84
N GLY A 252 -6.54 18.96 53.52
CA GLY A 252 -6.57 20.27 52.88
C GLY A 252 -5.40 20.43 51.91
N THR A 253 -5.58 21.20 50.84
CA THR A 253 -4.62 21.54 49.79
C THR A 253 -3.37 22.28 50.33
N GLY A 254 -2.59 21.59 51.14
CA GLY A 254 -1.46 22.12 51.89
C GLY A 254 -0.57 21.00 52.43
N SER A 255 0.41 20.60 51.61
CA SER A 255 1.76 20.21 52.05
C SER A 255 2.04 18.82 52.64
N TYR A 256 1.26 17.77 52.41
CA TYR A 256 1.73 16.42 52.73
C TYR A 256 1.43 15.40 51.62
N ASP A 257 2.46 15.08 50.85
CA ASP A 257 2.50 13.91 49.97
C ASP A 257 2.87 12.67 50.81
N PRO A 258 2.00 11.64 50.92
CA PRO A 258 2.29 10.44 51.69
C PRO A 258 3.47 9.60 51.14
N LEU A 259 4.03 9.93 49.97
CA LEU A 259 5.22 9.29 49.40
C LEU A 259 6.51 10.13 49.52
N ASP A 260 6.42 11.41 49.89
CA ASP A 260 7.57 12.26 50.23
C ASP A 260 7.34 13.01 51.56
N PRO A 261 7.59 12.34 52.70
CA PRO A 261 7.39 12.92 54.04
C PRO A 261 8.39 14.04 54.38
N LEU A 262 9.38 14.32 53.53
CA LEU A 262 10.45 15.29 53.78
C LEU A 262 10.40 16.50 52.84
N GLY A 263 9.46 16.55 51.90
CA GLY A 263 9.19 17.71 51.04
C GLY A 263 10.39 18.16 50.22
N LYS A 264 11.20 17.23 49.70
CA LYS A 264 12.45 17.55 49.00
C LYS A 264 12.35 17.47 47.48
N SER A 265 11.30 16.88 46.91
CA SER A 265 11.04 16.99 45.47
C SER A 265 10.23 18.26 45.19
N GLY A 266 10.93 19.39 45.00
CA GLY A 266 10.35 20.69 44.66
C GLY A 266 9.71 20.79 43.27
N GLU A 267 9.04 19.74 42.78
CA GLU A 267 8.22 19.79 41.57
C GLU A 267 6.75 19.75 41.95
N MET A 268 6.22 20.96 42.17
CA MET A 268 4.81 21.23 42.38
C MET A 268 4.03 20.80 41.13
N MET A 269 3.08 19.87 41.26
CA MET A 269 2.03 19.75 40.24
C MET A 269 1.18 21.03 40.28
N PRO A 270 0.91 21.68 39.13
CA PRO A 270 0.10 22.89 39.09
C PRO A 270 -1.32 22.61 39.59
N SER A 271 -1.95 23.61 40.20
CA SER A 271 -3.29 23.49 40.77
C SER A 271 -4.33 23.17 39.68
N PRO A 272 -5.43 22.46 40.02
CA PRO A 272 -6.50 22.14 39.05
C PRO A 272 -7.08 23.36 38.31
N GLU A 273 -6.98 24.54 38.94
CA GLU A 273 -7.41 25.83 38.38
C GLU A 273 -6.51 26.30 37.22
N ASP A 274 -5.25 25.87 37.20
CA ASP A 274 -4.23 26.23 36.20
C ASP A 274 -4.21 25.25 35.00
N THR A 275 -4.97 24.15 35.09
CA THR A 275 -5.06 23.13 34.02
C THR A 275 -6.18 23.39 33.01
N GLY A 276 -6.96 24.47 33.18
CA GLY A 276 -7.98 24.90 32.22
C GLY A 276 -9.12 23.89 31.99
N PHE A 277 -9.28 22.85 32.81
CA PHE A 277 -10.22 21.75 32.57
C PHE A 277 -11.69 22.13 32.84
N PHE A 278 -11.96 23.14 33.67
CA PHE A 278 -13.32 23.57 34.04
C PHE A 278 -13.71 24.98 33.60
N SER A 279 -12.81 25.74 32.95
CA SER A 279 -13.08 27.10 32.47
C SER A 279 -13.43 27.18 30.99
N VAL A 280 -13.46 26.06 30.27
CA VAL A 280 -13.75 26.04 28.83
C VAL A 280 -15.25 26.24 28.62
N SER A 281 -15.61 27.40 28.08
CA SER A 281 -16.98 27.68 27.66
C SER A 281 -17.42 26.74 26.53
N GLU A 282 -18.72 26.48 26.40
CA GLU A 282 -19.27 25.64 25.31
C GLU A 282 -18.86 26.18 23.91
N SER A 283 -18.70 27.51 23.79
CA SER A 283 -18.15 28.16 22.59
C SER A 283 -16.68 27.82 22.31
N GLU A 284 -15.85 27.68 23.35
CA GLU A 284 -14.44 27.30 23.22
C GLU A 284 -14.28 25.80 22.95
N LEU A 285 -15.14 24.94 23.51
CA LEU A 285 -15.19 23.52 23.16
C LEU A 285 -15.53 23.32 21.67
N ILE A 286 -16.49 24.08 21.15
CA ILE A 286 -16.86 24.04 19.72
C ILE A 286 -15.71 24.56 18.84
N ALA A 287 -15.01 25.61 19.28
CA ALA A 287 -13.84 26.14 18.57
C ALA A 287 -12.67 25.12 18.57
N ALA A 288 -12.40 24.51 19.72
CA ALA A 288 -11.39 23.46 19.89
C ALA A 288 -11.74 22.20 19.11
N GLU A 289 -13.03 21.82 19.01
CA GLU A 289 -13.48 20.70 18.20
C GLU A 289 -13.35 21.00 16.69
N LYS A 290 -13.58 22.27 16.29
CA LYS A 290 -13.39 22.72 14.90
C LYS A 290 -11.91 22.75 14.52
N ASP A 291 -11.02 23.14 15.44
CA ASP A 291 -9.58 23.10 15.24
C ASP A 291 -9.04 21.66 15.31
N ASN A 292 -9.54 20.82 16.22
CA ASN A 292 -9.25 19.38 16.23
C ASN A 292 -9.75 18.68 14.97
N LYS A 293 -10.88 19.10 14.38
CA LYS A 293 -11.32 18.64 13.05
C LYS A 293 -10.35 19.05 11.94
N LYS A 294 -9.75 20.26 12.01
CA LYS A 294 -8.68 20.66 11.07
C LYS A 294 -7.40 19.86 11.28
N VAL A 295 -7.01 19.59 12.53
CA VAL A 295 -5.84 18.76 12.89
C VAL A 295 -6.03 17.31 12.43
N ARG A 296 -7.21 16.70 12.67
CA ARG A 296 -7.56 15.36 12.16
C ARG A 296 -7.53 15.28 10.62
N ARG A 297 -7.99 16.33 9.92
CA ARG A 297 -7.82 16.44 8.45
C ARG A 297 -6.34 16.48 8.05
N LYS A 298 -5.48 17.11 8.86
CA LYS A 298 -4.02 17.19 8.62
C LYS A 298 -3.33 15.83 8.81
N HIS A 299 -3.73 15.04 9.81
CA HIS A 299 -3.20 13.68 10.04
C HIS A 299 -3.67 12.65 9.01
N ARG A 300 -4.89 12.78 8.47
CA ARG A 300 -5.41 11.90 7.40
C ARG A 300 -4.59 11.97 6.10
N HIS A 301 -3.80 13.03 5.92
CA HIS A 301 -2.94 13.22 4.74
C HIS A 301 -1.47 12.86 4.96
N TRP A 302 -1.06 12.45 6.16
CA TRP A 302 0.36 12.23 6.41
C TRP A 302 0.89 10.97 5.71
N GLY A 303 0.15 9.85 5.78
CA GLY A 303 0.49 8.63 5.03
C GLY A 303 0.49 8.84 3.51
N ARG A 304 -0.50 9.57 2.97
CA ARG A 304 -0.54 9.91 1.54
C ARG A 304 0.62 10.82 1.12
N LYS A 305 1.02 11.78 1.96
CA LYS A 305 2.15 12.67 1.69
C LYS A 305 3.47 11.90 1.67
N ILE A 306 3.67 10.96 2.60
CA ILE A 306 4.86 10.09 2.65
C ILE A 306 4.97 9.25 1.37
N LEU A 307 3.86 8.66 0.92
CA LEU A 307 3.83 7.86 -0.31
C LEU A 307 4.13 8.71 -1.56
N ILE A 308 3.56 9.92 -1.66
CA ILE A 308 3.84 10.85 -2.75
C ILE A 308 5.32 11.29 -2.72
N THR A 309 5.89 11.61 -1.55
CA THR A 309 7.30 11.99 -1.45
C THR A 309 8.24 10.86 -1.86
N LEU A 310 7.92 9.61 -1.50
CA LEU A 310 8.71 8.43 -1.89
C LEU A 310 8.61 8.19 -3.39
N PHE A 311 7.43 8.37 -3.98
CA PHE A 311 7.23 8.29 -5.43
C PHE A 311 8.01 9.38 -6.18
N VAL A 312 8.02 10.62 -5.70
CA VAL A 312 8.81 11.72 -6.29
C VAL A 312 10.30 11.43 -6.17
N LEU A 313 10.78 10.92 -5.03
CA LEU A 313 12.18 10.50 -4.87
C LEU A 313 12.57 9.38 -5.84
N LEU A 314 11.69 8.41 -6.06
CA LEU A 314 11.91 7.33 -7.01
C LEU A 314 11.97 7.86 -8.45
N LEU A 315 11.09 8.80 -8.81
CA LEU A 315 11.14 9.47 -10.12
C LEU A 315 12.43 10.27 -10.31
N LEU A 316 12.90 10.98 -9.28
CA LEU A 316 14.16 11.71 -9.33
C LEU A 316 15.36 10.74 -9.46
N ALA A 317 15.34 9.62 -8.76
CA ALA A 317 16.37 8.58 -8.88
C ALA A 317 16.37 7.93 -10.28
N ALA A 318 15.19 7.65 -10.83
CA ALA A 318 15.05 7.15 -12.19
C ALA A 318 15.55 8.17 -13.23
N ALA A 319 15.19 9.45 -13.07
CA ALA A 319 15.67 10.53 -13.94
C ALA A 319 17.19 10.70 -13.85
N ALA A 320 17.77 10.61 -12.65
CA ALA A 320 19.22 10.61 -12.45
C ALA A 320 19.89 9.39 -13.10
N GLY A 321 19.28 8.21 -12.99
CA GLY A 321 19.74 7.00 -13.66
C GLY A 321 19.71 7.12 -15.18
N CYS A 322 18.63 7.64 -15.76
CA CYS A 322 18.51 7.92 -17.19
C CYS A 322 19.54 8.97 -17.65
N PHE A 323 19.77 10.01 -16.87
CA PHE A 323 20.78 11.04 -17.18
C PHE A 323 22.20 10.46 -17.13
N ALA A 324 22.53 9.65 -16.12
CA ALA A 324 23.80 8.96 -16.02
C ALA A 324 23.99 7.98 -17.20
N PHE A 325 22.95 7.23 -17.56
CA PHE A 325 22.94 6.37 -18.73
C PHE A 325 23.22 7.16 -20.01
N TYR A 326 22.54 8.28 -20.22
CA TYR A 326 22.76 9.17 -21.36
C TYR A 326 24.19 9.73 -21.42
N LYS A 327 24.77 10.07 -20.26
CA LYS A 327 26.17 10.51 -20.13
C LYS A 327 27.21 9.39 -20.27
N GLY A 328 26.78 8.15 -20.53
CA GLY A 328 27.68 7.02 -20.76
C GLY A 328 28.19 6.36 -19.48
N TYR A 329 27.55 6.57 -18.33
CA TYR A 329 27.85 5.80 -17.13
C TYR A 329 27.20 4.42 -17.21
N GLY A 330 27.95 3.41 -16.77
CA GLY A 330 27.52 2.02 -16.68
C GLY A 330 28.26 1.30 -15.56
N TYR A 331 27.79 0.10 -15.21
CA TYR A 331 28.39 -0.73 -14.17
C TYR A 331 28.70 -2.13 -14.71
N PRO A 332 29.94 -2.64 -14.56
CA PRO A 332 31.14 -1.94 -14.07
C PRO A 332 31.58 -0.80 -15.01
N THR A 333 32.40 0.13 -14.50
CA THR A 333 32.88 1.30 -15.27
C THR A 333 33.87 0.88 -16.36
N GLN A 334 33.97 1.66 -17.43
CA GLN A 334 34.90 1.44 -18.55
C GLN A 334 36.36 1.34 -18.06
N GLU A 335 36.70 2.17 -17.07
CA GLU A 335 38.00 2.20 -16.39
C GLU A 335 38.31 0.89 -15.67
N SER A 336 37.31 0.34 -14.96
CA SER A 336 37.44 -0.92 -14.25
C SER A 336 37.64 -2.08 -15.23
N ILE A 337 36.86 -2.11 -16.32
CA ILE A 337 36.98 -3.14 -17.36
C ILE A 337 38.31 -3.03 -18.09
N ALA A 338 38.76 -1.82 -18.45
CA ALA A 338 40.07 -1.60 -19.05
C ALA A 338 41.20 -2.06 -18.13
N THR A 339 41.14 -1.73 -16.85
CA THR A 339 42.14 -2.18 -15.87
C THR A 339 42.15 -3.70 -15.73
N GLN A 340 40.97 -4.33 -15.70
CA GLN A 340 40.84 -5.79 -15.63
C GLN A 340 41.37 -6.48 -16.89
N LEU A 341 41.17 -5.89 -18.07
CA LEU A 341 41.66 -6.41 -19.35
C LEU A 341 43.19 -6.51 -19.37
N PHE A 342 43.89 -5.51 -18.84
CA PHE A 342 45.36 -5.43 -18.84
C PHE A 342 46.05 -6.03 -17.60
N SER A 343 45.28 -6.33 -16.54
CA SER A 343 45.79 -6.94 -15.30
C SER A 343 45.59 -8.46 -15.26
N SER A 344 44.72 -9.01 -16.12
CA SER A 344 44.47 -10.45 -16.19
C SER A 344 45.53 -11.12 -17.07
N PRO A 345 46.05 -12.31 -16.70
CA PRO A 345 46.91 -13.08 -17.61
C PRO A 345 46.13 -13.35 -18.90
N VAL A 346 46.82 -13.27 -20.05
CA VAL A 346 46.24 -13.47 -21.39
C VAL A 346 45.72 -14.90 -21.52
N SER A 347 44.52 -15.12 -21.01
CA SER A 347 43.82 -16.40 -20.97
C SER A 347 42.42 -16.18 -21.53
N GLU A 348 42.12 -16.94 -22.58
CA GLU A 348 40.88 -16.80 -23.36
C GLU A 348 39.62 -16.88 -22.46
N GLU A 349 39.64 -17.72 -21.43
CA GLU A 349 38.52 -17.91 -20.50
C GLU A 349 38.19 -16.68 -19.66
N LYS A 350 39.19 -15.85 -19.31
CA LYS A 350 38.99 -14.66 -18.47
C LYS A 350 38.69 -13.39 -19.27
N ILE A 351 39.16 -13.32 -20.51
CA ILE A 351 39.00 -12.14 -21.38
C ILE A 351 37.67 -12.19 -22.14
N LYS A 352 37.20 -13.38 -22.54
CA LYS A 352 35.92 -13.58 -23.25
C LYS A 352 34.71 -12.86 -22.65
N PRO A 353 34.47 -12.83 -21.33
CA PRO A 353 33.34 -12.11 -20.76
C PRO A 353 33.47 -10.57 -20.82
N LEU A 354 34.66 -10.02 -21.08
CA LEU A 354 34.91 -8.57 -21.16
C LEU A 354 34.76 -8.03 -22.60
N LEU A 355 34.76 -8.91 -23.61
CA LEU A 355 34.68 -8.58 -25.03
C LEU A 355 33.21 -8.45 -25.50
N ALA A 356 33.00 -7.64 -26.52
CA ALA A 356 31.68 -7.48 -27.14
C ALA A 356 31.23 -8.77 -27.84
N THR A 357 29.95 -9.13 -27.69
CA THR A 357 29.36 -10.35 -28.25
C THR A 357 29.29 -10.35 -29.78
N ALA A 358 29.34 -9.18 -30.41
CA ALA A 358 29.28 -8.99 -31.86
C ALA A 358 30.66 -8.98 -32.56
N LEU A 359 31.76 -9.31 -31.87
CA LEU A 359 33.10 -9.36 -32.45
C LEU A 359 33.31 -10.63 -33.29
N SER A 360 33.92 -10.48 -34.47
CA SER A 360 34.44 -11.60 -35.26
C SER A 360 35.59 -12.30 -34.52
N ASP A 361 35.81 -13.58 -34.81
CA ASP A 361 36.89 -14.34 -34.19
C ASP A 361 38.29 -13.76 -34.56
N ASP A 362 38.42 -13.17 -35.75
CA ASP A 362 39.64 -12.46 -36.18
C ASP A 362 39.93 -11.22 -35.31
N ALA A 363 38.90 -10.40 -35.04
CA ALA A 363 39.05 -9.20 -34.20
C ALA A 363 39.34 -9.56 -32.73
N ARG A 364 38.82 -10.70 -32.25
CA ARG A 364 39.14 -11.23 -30.92
C ARG A 364 40.61 -11.60 -30.81
N ASN A 365 41.14 -12.29 -31.81
CA ASN A 365 42.54 -12.71 -31.85
C ASN A 365 43.49 -11.51 -31.95
N GLU A 366 43.12 -10.47 -32.70
CA GLU A 366 43.87 -9.23 -32.79
C GLU A 366 43.96 -8.51 -31.43
N ILE A 367 42.85 -8.41 -30.70
CA ILE A 367 42.84 -7.81 -29.35
C ILE A 367 43.74 -8.60 -28.40
N MET A 368 43.69 -9.94 -28.45
CA MET A 368 44.53 -10.79 -27.59
C MET A 368 46.03 -10.68 -27.92
N ALA A 369 46.38 -10.51 -29.20
CA ALA A 369 47.76 -10.34 -29.64
C ALA A 369 48.38 -9.00 -29.20
N LEU A 370 47.55 -7.98 -28.96
CA LEU A 370 47.99 -6.64 -28.56
C LEU A 370 48.09 -6.43 -27.04
N LEU A 371 47.61 -7.38 -26.24
CA LEU A 371 47.63 -7.28 -24.77
C LEU A 371 48.98 -7.76 -24.19
N PRO A 372 49.63 -6.96 -23.32
CA PRO A 372 50.85 -7.39 -22.63
C PRO A 372 50.52 -8.43 -21.52
N GLU A 373 51.45 -9.35 -21.25
CA GLU A 373 51.21 -10.49 -20.35
C GLU A 373 50.90 -10.12 -18.88
N SER A 374 51.31 -8.93 -18.42
CA SER A 374 50.83 -8.30 -17.18
C SER A 374 51.47 -6.92 -17.02
N SER A 375 50.70 -5.84 -17.08
CA SER A 375 51.20 -4.47 -16.94
C SER A 375 50.46 -3.69 -15.86
N LYS A 376 51.16 -2.86 -15.07
CA LYS A 376 50.51 -1.83 -14.26
C LYS A 376 49.95 -0.77 -15.20
N VAL A 377 48.67 -0.46 -15.06
CA VAL A 377 47.95 0.50 -15.92
C VAL A 377 47.61 1.76 -15.16
N SER A 378 47.89 2.91 -15.77
CA SER A 378 47.37 4.21 -15.35
C SER A 378 46.40 4.74 -16.41
N ILE A 379 45.23 5.21 -15.98
CA ILE A 379 44.21 5.76 -16.88
C ILE A 379 44.49 7.25 -17.10
N SER A 380 44.63 7.65 -18.36
CA SER A 380 44.97 9.01 -18.76
C SER A 380 43.74 9.85 -19.11
N GLY A 381 42.64 9.21 -19.53
CA GLY A 381 41.37 9.90 -19.79
C GLY A 381 40.28 8.96 -20.31
N VAL A 382 39.02 9.39 -20.22
CA VAL A 382 37.87 8.62 -20.73
C VAL A 382 36.90 9.53 -21.49
N ASP A 383 36.76 9.25 -22.78
CA ASP A 383 35.75 9.87 -23.64
C ASP A 383 34.47 9.03 -23.57
N ARG A 384 33.48 9.55 -22.85
CA ARG A 384 32.20 8.84 -22.63
C ARG A 384 31.15 9.33 -23.62
N SER A 385 30.46 8.40 -24.27
CA SER A 385 29.22 8.67 -24.99
C SER A 385 28.14 7.67 -24.61
N MET A 386 26.90 7.89 -25.07
CA MET A 386 25.76 7.03 -24.73
C MET A 386 25.90 5.60 -25.25
N SER A 387 26.58 5.40 -26.39
CA SER A 387 26.64 4.13 -27.12
C SER A 387 28.05 3.57 -27.30
N SER A 388 29.06 4.44 -27.40
CA SER A 388 30.48 4.05 -27.48
C SER A 388 31.33 4.86 -26.51
N SER A 389 32.39 4.28 -25.95
CA SER A 389 33.32 5.02 -25.09
C SER A 389 34.76 4.67 -25.46
N LYS A 390 35.68 5.61 -25.26
CA LYS A 390 37.12 5.38 -25.47
C LYS A 390 37.85 5.64 -24.17
N VAL A 391 38.69 4.69 -23.74
CA VAL A 391 39.56 4.84 -22.57
C VAL A 391 40.99 4.94 -23.06
N HIS A 392 41.66 6.02 -22.68
CA HIS A 392 43.08 6.24 -22.93
C HIS A 392 43.84 5.76 -21.70
N LEU A 393 44.77 4.83 -21.87
CA LEU A 393 45.53 4.25 -20.77
C LEU A 393 46.99 4.03 -21.16
N THR A 394 47.86 4.16 -20.18
CA THR A 394 49.30 3.90 -20.32
C THR A 394 49.64 2.64 -19.55
N ALA A 395 50.18 1.65 -20.26
CA ALA A 395 50.60 0.37 -19.70
C ALA A 395 52.11 0.33 -19.52
N THR A 396 52.57 -0.05 -18.33
CA THR A 396 54.00 -0.30 -18.06
C THR A 396 54.34 -1.75 -18.40
N LEU A 397 55.15 -1.97 -19.44
CA LEU A 397 55.59 -3.29 -19.90
C LEU A 397 56.55 -3.94 -18.89
N PRO A 398 56.62 -5.28 -18.84
CA PRO A 398 57.54 -6.01 -17.95
C PRO A 398 59.02 -5.65 -18.15
N GLN A 399 59.40 -5.18 -19.35
CA GLN A 399 60.77 -4.80 -19.71
C GLN A 399 61.13 -3.33 -19.35
N GLY A 400 60.24 -2.61 -18.66
CA GLY A 400 60.49 -1.26 -18.14
C GLY A 400 60.11 -0.09 -19.06
N GLY A 401 59.50 -0.36 -20.22
CA GLY A 401 58.96 0.66 -21.12
C GLY A 401 57.48 0.99 -20.87
N THR A 402 57.04 2.19 -21.22
CA THR A 402 55.62 2.60 -21.18
C THR A 402 55.04 2.67 -22.59
N GLN A 403 53.85 2.11 -22.79
CA GLN A 403 53.12 2.14 -24.07
C GLN A 403 51.69 2.65 -23.85
N ASP A 404 51.25 3.58 -24.69
CA ASP A 404 49.90 4.14 -24.65
C ASP A 404 48.95 3.30 -25.52
N PHE A 405 47.73 3.11 -25.03
CA PHE A 405 46.66 2.36 -25.68
C PHE A 405 45.34 3.12 -25.61
N ILE A 406 44.55 2.97 -26.68
CA ILE A 406 43.15 3.39 -26.74
C ILE A 406 42.29 2.13 -26.77
N VAL A 407 41.43 1.97 -25.76
CA VAL A 407 40.46 0.89 -25.68
C VAL A 407 39.09 1.44 -26.05
N GLU A 408 38.50 0.88 -27.10
CA GLU A 408 37.15 1.23 -27.56
C GLU A 408 36.13 0.27 -26.92
N PHE A 409 35.01 0.83 -26.48
CA PHE A 409 33.92 0.11 -25.82
C PHE A 409 32.61 0.32 -26.56
N VAL A 410 31.81 -0.74 -26.61
CA VAL A 410 30.41 -0.72 -27.06
C VAL A 410 29.51 -1.08 -25.87
N ARG A 411 28.35 -0.44 -25.83
CA ARG A 411 27.39 -0.65 -24.75
C ARG A 411 26.65 -1.97 -24.88
N ASP A 412 26.55 -2.70 -23.76
CA ASP A 412 25.79 -3.94 -23.63
C ASP A 412 24.91 -3.86 -22.37
N GLY A 413 23.66 -3.42 -22.56
CA GLY A 413 22.73 -3.10 -21.47
C GLY A 413 23.22 -1.96 -20.57
N ILE A 414 23.36 -2.24 -19.28
CA ILE A 414 23.92 -1.30 -18.28
C ILE A 414 25.45 -1.39 -18.17
N SER A 415 26.08 -2.34 -18.87
CA SER A 415 27.51 -2.63 -18.80
C SER A 415 28.23 -2.20 -20.09
N TRP A 416 29.55 -2.25 -20.06
CA TRP A 416 30.41 -1.95 -21.19
C TRP A 416 31.22 -3.18 -21.59
N LYS A 417 31.44 -3.34 -22.90
CA LYS A 417 32.24 -4.42 -23.47
C LYS A 417 33.28 -3.84 -24.41
N VAL A 418 34.47 -4.44 -24.41
CA VAL A 418 35.58 -4.00 -25.26
C VAL A 418 35.32 -4.41 -26.70
N SER A 419 35.41 -3.46 -27.63
CA SER A 419 35.25 -3.69 -29.07
C SER A 419 36.56 -3.64 -29.83
N ALA A 420 37.55 -2.84 -29.39
CA ALA A 420 38.87 -2.79 -30.01
C ALA A 420 39.93 -2.28 -29.03
N VAL A 421 41.19 -2.67 -29.25
CA VAL A 421 42.36 -2.13 -28.54
C VAL A 421 43.35 -1.67 -29.59
N LYS A 422 43.79 -0.42 -29.52
CA LYS A 422 44.73 0.17 -30.48
C LYS A 422 45.94 0.75 -29.74
N PRO A 423 47.19 0.38 -30.10
CA PRO A 423 48.37 1.03 -29.55
C PRO A 423 48.50 2.44 -30.16
N GLN A 424 48.79 3.44 -29.34
CA GLN A 424 49.03 4.81 -29.78
C GLN A 424 50.54 5.08 -29.83
N TYR A 425 51.05 5.49 -30.99
CA TYR A 425 52.47 5.81 -31.16
C TYR A 425 52.68 7.33 -31.16
N ALA A 426 53.80 7.79 -30.60
CA ALA A 426 54.11 9.20 -30.39
C ALA A 426 54.06 10.09 -31.66
N SER A 427 54.11 9.50 -32.86
CA SER A 427 53.94 10.19 -34.14
C SER A 427 52.50 10.68 -34.41
N GLU A 428 51.48 10.08 -33.78
CA GLU A 428 50.07 10.44 -33.99
C GLU A 428 49.57 11.55 -33.04
N LEU A 429 50.17 11.68 -31.86
CA LEU A 429 49.85 12.72 -30.86
C LEU A 429 50.12 14.15 -31.35
N LYS A 430 51.02 14.34 -32.32
CA LYS A 430 51.30 15.66 -32.91
C LYS A 430 50.19 16.17 -33.82
N ASN A 431 49.31 15.31 -34.34
CA ASN A 431 48.28 15.71 -35.30
C ASN A 431 46.94 16.10 -34.63
N SER A 432 46.66 15.60 -33.42
CA SER A 432 45.48 15.98 -32.63
C SER A 432 45.59 17.34 -31.96
N SER A 433 46.81 17.86 -31.76
CA SER A 433 47.06 19.19 -31.17
C SER A 433 46.95 20.34 -32.16
N ALA A 434 46.81 20.05 -33.47
CA ALA A 434 46.80 21.04 -34.55
C ALA A 434 45.40 21.35 -35.11
N ILE A 435 44.34 20.64 -34.70
CA ILE A 435 42.98 20.79 -35.26
C ILE A 435 42.02 21.55 -34.33
N SER A 436 42.39 21.83 -33.07
CA SER A 436 41.53 22.59 -32.13
C SER A 436 41.79 24.09 -32.09
N SER A 437 42.58 24.66 -33.01
CA SER A 437 42.93 26.08 -33.02
C SER A 437 42.73 26.75 -34.38
N ASN A 438 41.60 26.51 -35.05
CA ASN A 438 41.16 27.47 -36.06
C ASN A 438 39.63 27.43 -36.30
N SER A 439 39.09 28.62 -36.52
CA SER A 439 37.75 29.00 -36.97
C SER A 439 36.59 28.91 -35.98
N SER A 440 36.57 29.89 -35.07
CA SER A 440 35.35 30.65 -34.75
C SER A 440 35.36 31.95 -35.56
N SER A 441 34.45 32.12 -36.53
CA SER A 441 33.77 33.40 -36.86
C SER A 441 33.05 33.36 -38.22
N SER A 442 31.86 34.00 -38.24
CA SER A 442 31.13 34.61 -39.37
C SER A 442 30.62 33.70 -40.50
N SER A 443 29.31 33.46 -40.68
CA SER A 443 28.18 34.35 -41.03
C SER A 443 28.10 34.72 -42.52
N GLU A 444 26.94 34.40 -43.13
CA GLU A 444 26.30 35.02 -44.31
C GLU A 444 27.03 34.84 -45.68
N ALA A 445 26.41 34.67 -46.84
CA ALA A 445 25.03 34.56 -47.33
C ALA A 445 25.06 34.08 -48.81
N GLU A 446 23.89 33.72 -49.36
CA GLU A 446 23.50 33.75 -50.80
C GLU A 446 24.19 32.77 -51.80
N SER A 447 23.57 32.18 -52.84
CA SER A 447 22.26 32.24 -53.54
C SER A 447 22.16 30.95 -54.42
N SER A 448 21.02 30.28 -54.64
CA SER A 448 19.93 30.49 -55.63
C SER A 448 19.88 29.44 -56.77
N SER A 449 18.67 28.89 -57.01
CA SER A 449 18.05 28.48 -58.29
C SER A 449 16.83 27.58 -57.95
N GLU A 450 15.62 28.11 -57.76
CA GLU A 450 14.57 28.50 -58.72
C GLU A 450 14.02 27.40 -59.64
N ALA A 451 12.73 27.05 -59.42
CA ALA A 451 11.60 26.98 -60.37
C ALA A 451 10.42 26.26 -59.67
N GLY A 452 9.15 26.69 -59.69
CA GLY A 452 8.44 27.83 -60.25
C GLY A 452 6.92 27.66 -60.02
N SER A 453 6.24 28.77 -59.67
CA SER A 453 4.83 29.20 -59.88
C SER A 453 3.64 28.24 -59.56
N SER A 454 2.47 28.65 -59.05
CA SER A 454 1.71 29.90 -59.25
C SER A 454 0.55 30.05 -58.21
N GLN A 455 0.35 31.30 -57.74
CA GLN A 455 -0.88 32.12 -57.54
C GLN A 455 -2.23 31.46 -57.12
N GLN A 456 -3.15 32.06 -56.35
CA GLN A 456 -3.58 33.46 -56.13
C GLN A 456 -4.53 33.47 -54.90
N GLY A 457 -4.46 34.38 -53.93
CA GLY A 457 -5.16 35.69 -53.87
C GLY A 457 -5.91 35.82 -52.52
N GLY A 458 -5.51 36.71 -51.60
CA GLY A 458 -6.13 38.03 -51.32
C GLY A 458 -7.21 37.93 -50.22
N SER A 459 -7.33 38.75 -49.18
CA SER A 459 -6.80 40.08 -48.85
C SER A 459 -7.20 40.46 -47.39
N SER A 460 -6.31 41.18 -46.67
CA SER A 460 -6.50 42.43 -45.86
C SER A 460 -7.75 42.60 -44.94
N ASP A 461 -7.77 43.30 -43.80
CA ASP A 461 -6.89 44.27 -43.13
C ASP A 461 -7.47 44.62 -41.73
N ALA A 462 -6.67 45.34 -40.93
CA ALA A 462 -7.01 46.30 -39.86
C ALA A 462 -7.63 45.78 -38.54
N GLY A 463 -7.27 46.27 -37.34
CA GLY A 463 -6.39 47.36 -36.94
C GLY A 463 -6.35 47.45 -35.40
N SER A 464 -5.21 47.91 -34.87
CA SER A 464 -5.03 48.46 -33.49
C SER A 464 -5.55 49.93 -33.45
N PRO A 465 -5.62 50.70 -32.32
CA PRO A 465 -4.71 50.66 -31.15
C PRO A 465 -5.21 51.13 -29.75
N SER A 466 -4.33 50.92 -28.78
CA SER A 466 -3.95 51.67 -27.55
C SER A 466 -4.84 52.75 -26.91
N GLN A 467 -4.89 52.74 -25.57
CA GLN A 467 -4.57 53.84 -24.61
C GLN A 467 -4.78 53.27 -23.17
N GLY A 468 -4.11 53.65 -22.08
CA GLY A 468 -3.08 54.65 -21.78
C GLY A 468 -2.99 54.86 -20.25
N GLY A 469 -1.79 55.25 -19.75
CA GLY A 469 -1.50 55.95 -18.47
C GLY A 469 -1.74 55.19 -17.15
N SER A 470 -1.00 55.33 -16.04
CA SER A 470 0.00 56.28 -15.53
C SER A 470 0.50 55.71 -14.17
N SER A 471 1.79 55.51 -13.89
CA SER A 471 2.69 56.36 -13.05
C SER A 471 2.03 56.95 -11.78
N GLN A 472 2.57 56.98 -10.55
CA GLN A 472 3.96 56.97 -10.06
C GLN A 472 3.97 57.01 -8.49
N GLN A 473 5.17 56.90 -7.89
CA GLN A 473 5.59 57.17 -6.49
C GLN A 473 5.41 56.04 -5.45
N GLY A 474 6.40 55.66 -4.62
CA GLY A 474 7.76 56.15 -4.40
C GLY A 474 8.22 55.85 -2.95
N GLY A 475 9.52 55.56 -2.76
CA GLY A 475 10.26 55.66 -1.47
C GLY A 475 10.31 54.39 -0.61
N THR A 476 11.36 53.56 -0.62
CA THR A 476 12.72 53.65 0.00
C THR A 476 12.81 53.42 1.51
N SER A 477 13.59 52.37 1.84
CA SER A 477 14.59 52.21 2.93
C SER A 477 14.09 52.17 4.39
N ASP A 478 14.60 51.34 5.31
CA ASP A 478 15.99 50.99 5.59
C ASP A 478 16.16 49.63 6.28
N ALA A 479 17.39 49.13 6.21
CA ALA A 479 17.91 47.97 6.91
C ALA A 479 18.58 48.35 8.26
N SER A 480 18.55 47.45 9.24
CA SER A 480 19.58 47.20 10.27
C SER A 480 19.03 46.13 11.23
N SER A 481 19.55 44.89 11.27
CA SER A 481 20.78 44.42 11.93
C SER A 481 20.87 44.76 13.43
N SER A 482 20.64 43.76 14.29
CA SER A 482 21.68 43.14 15.15
C SER A 482 21.18 42.65 16.52
N SER A 483 21.50 41.37 16.76
CA SER A 483 21.98 40.76 18.02
C SER A 483 21.18 40.92 19.32
N ARG A 484 20.70 39.79 19.84
CA ARG A 484 21.35 39.07 20.96
C ARG A 484 21.02 37.59 20.92
#